data_AF-A0A7C4BGC3-F1
#
_entry.id   AF-A0A7C4BGC3-F1
#
_cell.length_a   1.000
_cell.length_b   1.000
_cell.length_c   1.000
_cell.angle_alpha   90.00
_cell.angle_beta   90.00
_cell.angle_gamma   90.00
#
_symmetry.space_group_name_H-M   'P 1'
#
loop_
_entity.id
_entity.type
_entity.pdbx_description
1 polymer ?
#
loop_
_entity_poly.entity_id
_entity_poly.type
_entity_poly.pdbx_seq_one_letter_code
_entity_poly.pdbx_strand_id
1 'polypeptide(L)'
;MKKQEPQPYARTMPSAGKDWTALRLAGGVSFLTPIALYLVAFFMRRAGYSVPESRYDTPVMHWVMYILFAVGTVVFFFSDGMADFIQRRVFRTGHGAVNPARGYLIYTIGTGCLLDLISISAFVGFLICGNFIWLGLFVLLQCGLQIKYLPTQKRLERLLAREGQEGPAR
;
A
#
# COMPACT_ATOMS: atom_id res chain seq x y z
N MET A 1 -25.00 33.41 -15.65
CA MET A 1 -24.59 32.10 -15.08
C MET A 1 -24.37 31.13 -16.22
N LYS A 2 -23.11 30.78 -16.55
CA LYS A 2 -22.83 29.74 -17.55
C LYS A 2 -23.13 28.38 -16.92
N LYS A 3 -24.07 27.63 -17.51
CA LYS A 3 -24.29 26.21 -17.21
C LYS A 3 -22.96 25.48 -17.43
N GLN A 4 -22.33 24.99 -16.37
CA GLN A 4 -21.23 24.04 -16.48
C GLN A 4 -21.81 22.79 -17.15
N GLU A 5 -21.38 22.53 -18.38
CA GLU A 5 -21.65 21.24 -19.01
C GLU A 5 -21.02 20.14 -18.15
N PRO A 6 -21.72 19.03 -17.88
CA PRO A 6 -21.14 17.90 -17.18
C PRO A 6 -19.92 17.41 -17.95
N GLN A 7 -18.75 17.49 -17.31
CA GLN A 7 -17.48 17.09 -17.92
C GLN A 7 -17.54 15.63 -18.45
N PRO A 8 -16.86 15.32 -19.56
CA PRO A 8 -16.99 14.06 -20.30
C PRO A 8 -16.30 12.85 -19.63
N TYR A 9 -16.06 12.87 -18.31
CA TYR A 9 -15.47 11.74 -17.58
C TYR A 9 -16.41 10.53 -17.47
N ALA A 10 -17.67 10.68 -17.88
CA ALA A 10 -18.69 9.63 -17.81
C ALA A 10 -18.51 8.46 -18.81
N ARG A 11 -17.52 8.47 -19.73
CA ARG A 11 -17.58 7.58 -20.91
C ARG A 11 -16.62 6.41 -21.04
N THR A 12 -15.63 6.23 -20.17
CA THR A 12 -14.85 4.99 -20.19
C THR A 12 -14.51 4.54 -18.78
N MET A 13 -15.52 4.03 -18.06
CA MET A 13 -15.22 3.03 -17.04
C MET A 13 -14.38 1.92 -17.69
N PRO A 14 -13.42 1.32 -16.95
CA PRO A 14 -12.63 0.18 -17.43
C PRO A 14 -13.53 -0.81 -18.17
N SER A 15 -13.13 -1.24 -19.38
CA SER A 15 -13.87 -2.30 -20.07
C SER A 15 -13.96 -3.52 -19.15
N ALA A 16 -15.14 -4.10 -19.05
CA ALA A 16 -15.65 -4.81 -17.88
C ALA A 16 -15.01 -6.18 -17.55
N GLY A 17 -13.77 -6.46 -17.96
CA GLY A 17 -13.14 -7.76 -17.73
C GLY A 17 -11.71 -7.70 -17.20
N LYS A 18 -10.76 -7.39 -18.09
CA LYS A 18 -9.34 -7.62 -17.82
C LYS A 18 -8.74 -6.65 -16.78
N ASP A 19 -9.00 -5.36 -16.92
CA ASP A 19 -8.42 -4.34 -16.03
C ASP A 19 -8.93 -4.47 -14.58
N TRP A 20 -10.22 -4.81 -14.41
CA TRP A 20 -10.80 -5.06 -13.09
C TRP A 20 -10.28 -6.34 -12.44
N THR A 21 -10.00 -7.36 -13.22
CA THR A 21 -9.38 -8.59 -12.73
C THR A 21 -7.97 -8.31 -12.24
N ALA A 22 -7.18 -7.55 -12.99
CA ALA A 22 -5.84 -7.13 -12.59
C ALA A 22 -5.85 -6.26 -11.32
N LEU A 23 -6.80 -5.33 -11.19
CA LEU A 23 -6.98 -4.51 -9.98
C LEU A 23 -7.30 -5.36 -8.73
N ARG A 24 -8.23 -6.31 -8.85
CA ARG A 24 -8.57 -7.22 -7.76
C ARG A 24 -7.40 -8.12 -7.37
N LEU A 25 -6.65 -8.60 -8.36
CA LEU A 25 -5.45 -9.40 -8.12
C LEU A 25 -4.38 -8.58 -7.40
N ALA A 26 -4.09 -7.36 -7.85
CA ALA A 26 -3.09 -6.49 -7.23
C ALA A 26 -3.46 -6.14 -5.78
N GLY A 27 -4.73 -5.77 -5.54
CA GLY A 27 -5.23 -5.51 -4.19
C GLY A 27 -5.23 -6.76 -3.30
N GLY A 28 -5.64 -7.91 -3.86
CA GLY A 28 -5.67 -9.19 -3.15
C GLY A 28 -4.28 -9.68 -2.76
N VAL A 29 -3.30 -9.59 -3.67
CA VAL A 29 -1.90 -9.93 -3.38
C VAL A 29 -1.37 -9.05 -2.25
N SER A 30 -1.53 -7.73 -2.35
CA SER A 30 -1.04 -6.79 -1.33
C SER A 30 -1.69 -7.02 0.06
N PHE A 31 -2.95 -7.48 0.08
CA PHE A 31 -3.64 -7.87 1.32
C PHE A 31 -3.13 -9.21 1.88
N LEU A 32 -2.79 -10.17 1.03
CA LEU A 32 -2.31 -11.50 1.43
C LEU A 32 -0.84 -11.51 1.84
N THR A 33 0.00 -10.61 1.31
CA THR A 33 1.42 -10.47 1.65
C THR A 33 1.70 -10.50 3.16
N PRO A 34 1.10 -9.64 4.01
CA PRO A 34 1.40 -9.63 5.45
C PRO A 34 0.99 -10.94 6.14
N ILE A 35 -0.11 -11.55 5.72
CA ILE A 35 -0.57 -12.84 6.24
C ILE A 35 0.40 -13.96 5.86
N ALA A 36 0.85 -13.97 4.60
CA ALA A 36 1.83 -14.95 4.12
C ALA A 36 3.15 -14.85 4.89
N LEU A 37 3.67 -13.64 5.11
CA LEU A 37 4.90 -13.44 5.91
C LEU A 37 4.73 -13.86 7.36
N TYR A 38 3.56 -13.59 7.97
CA TYR A 38 3.24 -14.08 9.31
C TYR A 38 3.23 -15.60 9.38
N LEU A 39 2.63 -16.28 8.40
CA LEU A 39 2.60 -17.74 8.33
C LEU A 39 4.01 -18.31 8.12
N VAL A 40 4.82 -17.71 7.24
CA VAL A 40 6.23 -18.11 7.07
C VAL A 40 6.98 -18.01 8.39
N ALA A 41 6.87 -16.89 9.10
CA ALA A 41 7.49 -16.72 10.41
C ALA A 41 7.00 -17.76 11.43
N PHE A 42 5.70 -18.08 11.41
CA PHE A 42 5.11 -19.09 12.28
C PHE A 42 5.70 -20.47 12.04
N PHE A 43 5.80 -20.89 10.77
CA PHE A 43 6.41 -22.16 10.40
C PHE A 43 7.91 -22.19 10.69
N MET A 44 8.63 -21.09 10.47
CA MET A 44 10.04 -20.98 10.86
C MET A 44 10.22 -21.21 12.36
N ARG A 45 9.43 -20.52 13.20
CA ARG A 45 9.46 -20.69 14.66
C ARG A 45 9.19 -22.14 15.06
N ARG A 46 8.20 -22.77 14.43
CA ARG A 46 7.84 -24.18 14.68
C ARG A 46 8.93 -25.16 14.22
N ALA A 47 9.69 -24.82 13.18
CA ALA A 47 10.83 -25.59 12.68
C ALA A 47 12.11 -25.41 13.53
N GLY A 48 12.04 -24.69 14.65
CA GLY A 48 13.17 -24.49 15.55
C GLY A 48 14.02 -23.27 15.21
N TYR A 49 13.52 -22.35 14.38
CA TYR A 49 14.19 -21.06 14.16
C TYR A 49 14.37 -20.33 15.50
N SER A 50 15.63 -20.13 15.86
CA SER A 50 16.06 -19.36 17.02
C SER A 50 17.08 -18.34 16.56
N VAL A 51 16.99 -17.14 17.12
CA VAL A 51 17.97 -16.08 16.88
C VAL A 51 19.05 -16.21 17.95
N PRO A 52 20.34 -16.32 17.58
CA PRO A 52 21.43 -16.34 18.55
C PRO A 52 21.46 -15.03 19.35
N GLU A 53 21.41 -15.12 20.68
CA GLU A 53 21.41 -13.94 21.57
C GLU A 53 22.61 -13.02 21.32
N SER A 54 23.76 -13.59 20.95
CA SER A 54 24.98 -12.85 20.64
C SER A 54 24.88 -11.90 19.45
N ARG A 55 23.93 -12.11 18.52
CA ARG A 55 23.66 -11.14 17.45
C ARG A 55 22.82 -9.97 17.94
N TYR A 56 21.86 -10.24 18.81
CA TYR A 56 20.89 -9.26 19.27
C TYR A 56 21.53 -8.22 20.20
N ASP A 57 22.46 -8.63 21.06
CA ASP A 57 23.02 -7.80 22.13
C ASP A 57 24.05 -6.73 21.66
N THR A 58 24.10 -6.47 20.36
CA THR A 58 25.00 -5.45 19.80
C THR A 58 24.24 -4.12 19.65
N PRO A 59 24.86 -2.97 20.01
CA PRO A 59 24.24 -1.66 19.84
C PRO A 59 23.78 -1.38 18.40
N VAL A 60 24.50 -1.93 17.42
CA VAL A 60 24.17 -1.81 16.00
C VAL A 60 22.83 -2.48 15.67
N MET A 61 22.56 -3.67 16.21
CA MET A 61 21.29 -4.35 15.94
C MET A 61 20.10 -3.63 16.56
N HIS A 62 20.27 -3.03 17.75
CA HIS A 62 19.25 -2.17 18.33
C HIS A 62 18.92 -0.97 17.42
N TRP A 63 19.95 -0.31 16.86
CA TRP A 63 19.74 0.77 15.88
C TRP A 63 18.99 0.30 14.63
N VAL A 64 19.37 -0.85 14.07
CA VAL A 64 18.68 -1.43 12.90
C VAL A 64 17.21 -1.68 13.23
N MET A 65 16.91 -2.24 14.40
CA MET A 65 15.53 -2.46 14.83
C MET A 65 14.74 -1.17 14.99
N TYR A 66 15.31 -0.13 15.61
CA TYR A 66 14.65 1.16 15.72
C TYR A 66 14.38 1.81 14.37
N ILE A 67 15.30 1.68 13.42
CA ILE A 67 15.10 2.17 12.04
C ILE A 67 13.97 1.40 11.36
N LEU A 68 13.95 0.07 11.46
CA LEU A 68 12.86 -0.75 10.89
C LEU A 68 11.50 -0.40 11.52
N PHE A 69 11.46 -0.15 12.83
CA PHE A 69 10.27 0.35 13.52
C PHE A 69 9.82 1.69 12.95
N ALA A 70 10.77 2.64 12.88
CA ALA A 70 10.53 3.98 12.41
C ALA A 70 10.01 3.97 10.96
N VAL A 71 10.58 3.14 10.08
CA VAL A 71 10.12 3.02 8.70
C VAL A 71 8.66 2.61 8.64
N GLY A 72 8.27 1.50 9.28
CA GLY A 72 6.88 1.05 9.17
C GLY A 72 5.89 1.95 9.92
N THR A 73 6.30 2.60 11.02
CA THR A 73 5.45 3.60 11.69
C THR A 73 5.30 4.89 10.87
N VAL A 74 6.36 5.38 10.24
CA VAL A 74 6.30 6.52 9.31
C VAL A 74 5.38 6.19 8.15
N VAL A 75 5.54 5.02 7.51
CA VAL A 75 4.63 4.62 6.43
C VAL A 75 3.19 4.55 6.93
N PHE A 76 2.95 4.05 8.15
CA PHE A 76 1.60 4.01 8.73
C PHE A 76 0.99 5.40 8.95
N PHE A 77 1.70 6.33 9.57
CA PHE A 77 1.19 7.67 9.88
C PHE A 77 1.08 8.56 8.64
N PHE A 78 1.98 8.41 7.68
CA PHE A 78 2.05 9.25 6.49
C PHE A 78 1.43 8.58 5.25
N SER A 79 0.75 7.43 5.41
CA SER A 79 0.19 6.66 4.29
C SER A 79 -0.74 7.49 3.42
N ASP A 80 -1.55 8.37 4.03
CA ASP A 80 -2.48 9.25 3.30
C ASP A 80 -1.73 10.27 2.43
N GLY A 81 -0.75 10.97 2.99
CA GLY A 81 0.03 11.95 2.24
C GLY A 81 0.84 11.31 1.11
N MET A 82 1.38 10.11 1.34
CA MET A 82 2.10 9.35 0.32
C MET A 82 1.17 8.81 -0.77
N ALA A 83 -0.03 8.33 -0.41
CA ALA A 83 -1.03 7.90 -1.38
C ALA A 83 -1.52 9.08 -2.23
N ASP A 84 -1.76 10.24 -1.63
CA ASP A 84 -2.13 11.48 -2.35
C ASP A 84 -1.01 11.93 -3.28
N PHE A 85 0.26 11.81 -2.85
CA PHE A 85 1.41 12.09 -3.71
C PHE A 85 1.46 11.14 -4.93
N ILE A 86 1.27 9.84 -4.71
CA ILE A 86 1.21 8.83 -5.79
C ILE A 86 0.05 9.15 -6.74
N GLN A 87 -1.13 9.43 -6.20
CA GLN A 87 -2.31 9.80 -6.97
C GLN A 87 -1.99 10.99 -7.89
N ARG A 88 -1.54 12.11 -7.32
CA ARG A 88 -1.21 13.31 -8.09
C ARG A 88 -0.18 13.01 -9.17
N ARG A 89 0.84 12.18 -8.89
CA ARG A 89 1.84 11.83 -9.90
C ARG A 89 1.26 11.01 -11.05
N VAL A 90 0.39 10.06 -10.75
CA VAL A 90 -0.22 9.14 -11.72
C VAL A 90 -1.27 9.82 -12.59
N PHE A 91 -2.12 10.68 -11.99
CA PHE A 91 -3.23 11.30 -12.70
C PHE A 91 -2.87 12.66 -13.34
N ARG A 92 -1.94 13.45 -12.77
CA ARG A 92 -1.54 14.76 -13.33
C ARG A 92 -0.70 14.67 -14.61
N THR A 93 0.05 13.57 -14.78
CA THR A 93 0.87 13.34 -15.99
C THR A 93 0.01 12.97 -17.21
N GLY A 94 -1.28 12.66 -17.01
CA GLY A 94 -2.24 12.36 -18.07
C GLY A 94 -3.15 13.55 -18.37
N HIS A 95 -2.64 14.59 -19.03
CA HIS A 95 -3.49 15.56 -19.74
C HIS A 95 -4.28 14.80 -20.83
N GLY A 96 -5.45 14.27 -20.47
CA GLY A 96 -6.30 13.45 -21.34
C GLY A 96 -6.08 11.94 -21.19
N ALA A 97 -6.19 11.39 -19.96
CA ALA A 97 -6.04 9.96 -19.71
C ALA A 97 -6.96 9.09 -20.61
N VAL A 98 -6.36 8.50 -21.65
CA VAL A 98 -7.00 7.57 -22.59
C VAL A 98 -7.50 6.29 -21.89
N ASN A 99 -7.07 6.02 -20.65
CA ASN A 99 -7.61 4.92 -19.84
C ASN A 99 -7.49 5.16 -18.30
N PRO A 100 -8.55 5.59 -17.60
CA PRO A 100 -8.54 5.81 -16.15
C PRO A 100 -8.30 4.53 -15.34
N ALA A 101 -8.61 3.35 -15.89
CA ALA A 101 -8.38 2.06 -15.24
C ALA A 101 -6.89 1.79 -15.04
N ARG A 102 -6.08 2.10 -16.05
CA ARG A 102 -4.62 1.90 -16.00
C ARG A 102 -3.97 2.82 -14.97
N GLY A 103 -4.40 4.08 -14.90
CA GLY A 103 -3.96 5.00 -13.85
C GLY A 103 -4.30 4.46 -12.47
N TYR A 104 -5.53 3.99 -12.29
CA TYR A 104 -5.94 3.40 -11.02
C TYR A 104 -5.15 2.13 -10.65
N LEU A 105 -4.85 1.26 -11.62
CA LEU A 105 -4.01 0.09 -11.41
C LEU A 105 -2.60 0.48 -10.93
N ILE A 106 -1.97 1.46 -11.58
CA ILE A 106 -0.65 1.96 -11.15
C ILE A 106 -0.72 2.54 -9.75
N TYR A 107 -1.76 3.32 -9.44
CA TYR A 107 -2.01 3.84 -8.09
C TYR A 107 -2.16 2.71 -7.06
N THR A 108 -2.95 1.67 -7.37
CA THR A 108 -3.15 0.51 -6.49
C THR A 108 -1.84 -0.24 -6.25
N ILE A 109 -1.05 -0.49 -7.30
CA ILE A 109 0.27 -1.15 -7.17
C ILE A 109 1.22 -0.28 -6.34
N GLY A 110 1.33 1.01 -6.65
CA GLY A 110 2.23 1.91 -5.93
C GLY A 110 1.87 2.03 -4.45
N THR A 111 0.58 2.16 -4.14
CA THR A 111 0.10 2.19 -2.76
C THR A 111 0.29 0.84 -2.07
N GLY A 112 0.04 -0.27 -2.78
CA GLY A 112 0.28 -1.63 -2.26
C GLY A 112 1.74 -1.86 -1.90
N CYS A 113 2.67 -1.55 -2.80
CA CYS A 113 4.12 -1.65 -2.54
C CYS A 113 4.55 -0.76 -1.37
N LEU A 114 3.99 0.45 -1.27
CA LEU A 114 4.25 1.32 -0.13
C LEU A 114 3.82 0.67 1.18
N LEU A 115 2.61 0.13 1.25
CA LEU A 115 2.10 -0.55 2.44
C LEU A 115 2.87 -1.83 2.75
N ASP A 116 3.35 -2.55 1.73
CA ASP A 116 4.14 -3.76 1.90
C ASP A 116 5.49 -3.51 2.60
N LEU A 117 6.01 -2.28 2.57
CA LEU A 117 7.17 -1.89 3.39
C LEU A 117 6.92 -2.07 4.90
N ILE A 118 5.67 -1.97 5.36
CA ILE A 118 5.30 -2.24 6.76
C ILE A 118 5.57 -3.73 7.07
N SER A 119 5.02 -4.65 6.28
CA SER A 119 5.21 -6.09 6.47
C SER A 119 6.65 -6.53 6.28
N ILE A 120 7.36 -5.96 5.29
CA ILE A 120 8.75 -6.31 5.03
C ILE A 120 9.61 -5.86 6.21
N SER A 121 9.43 -4.62 6.68
CA SER A 121 10.16 -4.12 7.86
C SER A 121 9.86 -4.96 9.11
N ALA A 122 8.61 -5.38 9.26
CA ALA A 122 8.18 -6.24 10.35
C ALA A 122 8.83 -7.62 10.30
N PHE A 123 8.83 -8.24 9.12
CA PHE A 123 9.39 -9.56 8.90
C PHE A 123 10.92 -9.56 9.05
N VAL A 124 11.61 -8.55 8.51
CA VAL A 124 13.05 -8.37 8.72
C VAL A 124 13.34 -8.16 10.21
N GLY A 125 12.53 -7.36 10.92
CA GLY A 125 12.61 -7.22 12.37
C GLY A 125 12.47 -8.55 13.11
N PHE A 126 11.49 -9.38 12.71
CA PHE A 126 11.34 -10.74 13.23
C PHE A 126 12.57 -11.62 12.95
N LEU A 127 13.18 -11.53 11.77
CA LEU A 127 14.41 -12.28 11.45
C LEU A 127 15.62 -11.82 12.28
N ILE A 128 15.61 -10.60 12.81
CA ILE A 128 16.71 -10.05 13.61
C ILE A 128 16.55 -10.39 15.09
N CYS A 129 15.33 -10.29 15.64
CA CYS A 129 15.10 -10.41 17.09
C CYS A 129 14.20 -11.58 17.49
N GLY A 130 13.63 -12.31 16.53
CA GLY A 130 12.70 -13.41 16.77
C GLY A 130 11.38 -12.97 17.44
N ASN A 131 11.09 -11.67 17.51
CA ASN A 131 9.92 -11.15 18.22
C ASN A 131 8.64 -11.33 17.39
N PHE A 132 7.80 -12.28 17.80
CA PHE A 132 6.54 -12.60 17.13
C PHE A 132 5.46 -11.53 17.34
N ILE A 133 5.48 -10.86 18.50
CA ILE A 133 4.50 -9.81 18.86
C ILE A 133 4.69 -8.61 17.94
N TRP A 134 5.95 -8.22 17.71
CA TRP A 134 6.31 -7.19 16.74
C TRP A 134 5.71 -7.49 15.36
N LEU A 135 5.95 -8.68 14.83
CA LEU A 135 5.43 -9.07 13.53
C LEU A 135 3.90 -9.00 13.48
N GLY A 136 3.23 -9.53 14.52
CA GLY A 136 1.77 -9.48 14.63
C GLY A 136 1.20 -8.07 14.62
N LEU A 137 1.81 -7.13 15.35
CA LEU A 137 1.35 -5.73 15.39
C LEU A 137 1.41 -5.08 14.00
N PHE A 138 2.51 -5.21 13.28
CA PHE A 138 2.66 -4.61 11.96
C PHE A 138 1.75 -5.26 10.92
N VAL A 139 1.51 -6.57 11.01
CA VAL A 139 0.53 -7.27 10.18
C VAL A 139 -0.87 -6.72 10.40
N LEU A 140 -1.29 -6.51 11.66
CA LEU A 140 -2.58 -5.90 11.98
C LEU A 140 -2.70 -4.47 11.43
N LEU A 141 -1.66 -3.65 11.60
CA LEU A 141 -1.62 -2.28 11.08
C LEU A 141 -1.75 -2.27 9.55
N GLN A 142 -0.99 -3.12 8.86
CA GLN A 142 -1.05 -3.19 7.40
C GLN A 142 -2.40 -3.72 6.90
N CYS A 143 -2.97 -4.74 7.53
CA CYS A 143 -4.33 -5.20 7.20
C CYS A 143 -5.35 -4.08 7.35
N GLY A 144 -5.27 -3.29 8.42
CA GLY A 144 -6.11 -2.11 8.64
C GLY A 144 -5.97 -1.06 7.53
N LEU A 145 -4.73 -0.76 7.12
CA LEU A 145 -4.49 0.14 5.99
C LEU A 145 -4.95 -0.46 4.66
N GLN A 146 -4.72 -1.74 4.38
CA GLN A 146 -5.15 -2.37 3.13
C GLN A 146 -6.69 -2.35 2.98
N ILE A 147 -7.45 -2.48 4.07
CA ILE A 147 -8.92 -2.29 4.04
C ILE A 147 -9.26 -0.87 3.59
N LYS A 148 -8.55 0.13 4.11
CA LYS A 148 -8.72 1.53 3.70
C LYS A 148 -8.35 1.74 2.23
N TYR A 149 -7.30 1.06 1.73
CA TYR A 149 -6.79 1.27 0.37
C TYR A 149 -7.34 0.34 -0.72
N LEU A 150 -8.18 -0.62 -0.36
CA LEU A 150 -8.67 -1.67 -1.24
C LEU A 150 -9.32 -1.10 -2.52
N PRO A 151 -8.99 -1.64 -3.71
CA PRO A 151 -9.49 -1.11 -4.97
C PRO A 151 -11.00 -1.36 -5.09
N THR A 152 -11.79 -0.29 -5.02
CA THR A 152 -13.24 -0.31 -5.20
C THR A 152 -13.68 0.71 -6.26
N GLN A 153 -14.81 0.47 -6.93
CA GLN A 153 -15.39 1.38 -7.93
C GLN A 153 -15.68 2.76 -7.33
N LYS A 154 -16.34 2.79 -6.16
CA LYS A 154 -16.64 4.03 -5.41
C LYS A 154 -15.40 4.86 -5.09
N ARG A 155 -14.23 4.22 -4.98
CA ARG A 155 -12.98 4.92 -4.69
C ARG A 155 -12.38 5.49 -5.96
N LEU A 156 -12.39 4.75 -7.06
CA LEU A 156 -12.05 5.29 -8.38
C LEU A 156 -12.89 6.52 -8.72
N GLU A 157 -14.21 6.46 -8.55
CA GLU A 157 -15.11 7.59 -8.78
C GLU A 157 -14.75 8.82 -7.94
N ARG A 158 -14.44 8.62 -6.65
CA ARG A 158 -14.00 9.70 -5.76
C ARG A 158 -12.66 10.32 -6.18
N LEU A 159 -11.71 9.50 -6.64
CA LEU A 159 -10.40 9.98 -7.11
C LEU A 159 -10.56 10.81 -8.39
N LEU A 160 -11.36 10.33 -9.34
CA LEU A 160 -11.66 11.07 -10.57
C LEU A 160 -12.43 12.37 -10.30
N ALA A 161 -13.38 12.35 -9.36
CA ALA A 161 -14.14 13.54 -8.99
C ALA A 161 -13.25 14.63 -8.34
N ARG A 162 -12.23 14.23 -7.56
CA ARG A 162 -11.25 15.16 -6.97
C ARG A 162 -10.38 15.84 -8.03
N GLU A 163 -9.88 15.08 -9.00
CA GLU A 163 -9.10 15.65 -10.13
C GLU A 163 -9.92 16.63 -10.98
N GLY A 164 -11.21 16.35 -11.18
CA GLY A 164 -12.10 17.27 -11.91
C GLY A 164 -12.34 18.63 -11.21
N GLN A 165 -12.14 18.68 -9.88
CA GLN A 165 -12.29 19.91 -9.09
C GLN A 165 -10.99 20.71 -8.96
N GLU A 166 -9.83 20.05 -8.93
CA GLU A 166 -8.50 20.70 -8.87
C GLU A 166 -8.06 21.25 -10.25
N GLY A 167 -8.96 21.87 -11.02
CA GLY A 167 -8.71 22.40 -12.37
C GLY A 167 -7.35 23.11 -12.50
N PRO A 168 -6.70 23.06 -13.68
CA PRO A 168 -5.25 23.18 -13.82
C PRO A 168 -4.71 24.37 -13.02
N ALA A 169 -3.96 24.06 -11.97
CA ALA A 169 -3.17 25.05 -11.25
C ALA A 169 -2.24 25.70 -12.27
N ARG A 170 -2.57 26.96 -12.62
CA ARG A 170 -1.80 27.81 -13.52
C ARG A 170 -0.43 28.11 -12.95
#